data_AF-A0A924RN67-F1
#
_entry.id   AF-A0A924RN67-F1
#
_cell.length_a   1.000
_cell.length_b   1.000
_cell.length_c   1.000
_cell.angle_alpha   90.00
_cell.angle_beta   90.00
_cell.angle_gamma   90.00
#
_symmetry.space_group_name_H-M   'P 1'
#
loop_
_entity.id
_entity.type
_entity.pdbx_description
1 polymer ?
#
loop_
_entity_poly.entity_id
_entity_poly.type
_entity_poly.pdbx_seq_one_letter_code
_entity_poly.pdbx_strand_id
1 'polypeptide(L)'
;MKKLHTFNGLNLFKISILLILIFSSLNLMAQIDQPRDSTGFDKGKLDLKNPPSIVSAYTYDPITNQYIYTNTLGGFNIKYPVILSPEEYQRMVVKESMHNYFKKKGDAIDGKKEGSEAEKKNLLPRYYVNSGLFETIFGSNTIDVKPTGSVEVDFGIRYSKQDNPAFSPKNRVQTNFDFNQRISVGLQGKVGTRLSVNA
;
A
#
# COMPACT_ATOMS: atom_id res chain seq x y z
N MET A 1 -14.31 -65.81 -27.68
CA MET A 1 -14.58 -66.09 -26.25
C MET A 1 -13.67 -65.21 -25.39
N LYS A 2 -14.22 -64.22 -24.69
CA LYS A 2 -13.47 -63.30 -23.81
C LYS A 2 -13.28 -63.96 -22.44
N LYS A 3 -12.03 -64.11 -21.98
CA LYS A 3 -11.69 -64.59 -20.63
C LYS A 3 -12.06 -63.49 -19.63
N LEU A 4 -13.09 -63.71 -18.81
CA LEU A 4 -13.38 -62.87 -17.66
C LEU A 4 -12.22 -63.00 -16.65
N HIS A 5 -11.51 -61.90 -16.40
CA HIS A 5 -10.53 -61.82 -15.32
C HIS A 5 -11.29 -61.84 -13.98
N THR A 6 -11.06 -62.87 -13.18
CA THR A 6 -11.50 -62.94 -11.80
C THR A 6 -10.76 -61.88 -10.98
N PHE A 7 -11.49 -60.88 -10.49
CA PHE A 7 -10.94 -59.82 -9.65
C PHE A 7 -10.81 -60.34 -8.22
N ASN A 8 -9.58 -60.53 -7.73
CA ASN A 8 -9.30 -61.04 -6.39
C ASN A 8 -9.88 -60.11 -5.31
N GLY A 9 -10.89 -60.59 -4.57
CA GLY A 9 -11.55 -59.83 -3.49
C GLY A 9 -10.60 -59.34 -2.38
N LEU A 10 -9.43 -59.97 -2.23
CA LEU A 10 -8.38 -59.55 -1.31
C LEU A 10 -7.75 -58.19 -1.69
N ASN A 11 -7.65 -57.88 -2.99
CA ASN A 11 -7.16 -56.57 -3.45
C ASN A 11 -8.22 -55.47 -3.23
N LEU A 12 -9.51 -55.81 -3.38
CA LEU A 12 -10.61 -54.89 -3.13
C LEU A 12 -10.68 -54.48 -1.65
N PHE A 13 -10.47 -55.44 -0.74
CA PHE A 13 -10.47 -55.19 0.70
C PHE A 13 -9.30 -54.29 1.15
N LYS A 14 -8.11 -54.49 0.55
CA LYS A 14 -6.94 -53.63 0.78
C LYS A 14 -7.17 -52.20 0.29
N ILE A 15 -7.84 -52.03 -0.86
CA ILE A 15 -8.19 -50.71 -1.39
C ILE A 15 -9.19 -49.99 -0.48
N SER A 16 -10.18 -50.70 0.08
CA SER A 16 -11.11 -50.13 1.07
C SER A 16 -10.41 -49.66 2.34
N ILE A 17 -9.46 -50.45 2.88
CA ILE A 17 -8.70 -50.05 4.08
C ILE A 17 -7.85 -48.81 3.80
N LEU A 18 -7.22 -48.73 2.63
CA LEU A 18 -6.45 -47.57 2.21
C LEU A 18 -7.32 -46.30 2.11
N LEU A 19 -8.52 -46.42 1.54
CA LEU A 19 -9.49 -45.32 1.45
C LEU A 19 -9.95 -44.83 2.82
N ILE A 20 -10.22 -45.75 3.77
CA ILE A 20 -10.63 -45.39 5.13
C ILE A 20 -9.50 -44.65 5.86
N LEU A 21 -8.25 -45.09 5.71
CA LEU A 21 -7.08 -44.43 6.29
C LEU A 21 -6.87 -43.00 5.74
N ILE A 22 -7.08 -42.81 4.44
CA ILE A 22 -6.97 -41.49 3.80
C ILE A 22 -8.07 -40.55 4.33
N PHE A 23 -9.32 -41.01 4.41
CA PHE A 23 -10.44 -40.19 4.91
C PHE A 23 -10.34 -39.87 6.41
N SER A 24 -9.70 -40.73 7.20
CA SER A 24 -9.53 -40.52 8.65
C SER A 24 -8.51 -39.44 9.00
N SER A 25 -7.67 -39.02 8.03
CA SER A 25 -6.64 -37.99 8.24
C SER A 25 -7.08 -36.56 7.89
N LEU A 26 -8.29 -36.38 7.36
CA LEU A 26 -8.86 -35.06 7.06
C LEU A 26 -9.43 -34.43 8.34
N ASN A 27 -8.55 -33.93 9.20
CA ASN A 27 -8.95 -32.98 10.23
C ASN A 27 -9.25 -31.64 9.56
N LEU A 28 -10.54 -31.32 9.42
CA LEU A 28 -11.00 -30.04 8.91
C LEU A 28 -10.76 -28.97 10.00
N MET A 29 -9.59 -28.34 9.98
CA MET A 29 -9.33 -27.14 10.77
C MET A 29 -10.07 -25.97 10.11
N ALA A 30 -11.36 -25.83 10.40
CA ALA A 30 -12.11 -24.63 10.08
C ALA A 30 -11.74 -23.56 11.12
N GLN A 31 -10.84 -22.65 10.76
CA GLN A 31 -10.62 -21.44 11.55
C GLN A 31 -11.84 -20.53 11.33
N ILE A 32 -12.77 -20.56 12.28
CA ILE A 32 -13.75 -19.48 12.42
C ILE A 32 -12.95 -18.33 13.02
N ASP A 33 -12.49 -17.40 12.17
CA ASP A 33 -12.07 -16.09 12.64
C ASP A 33 -13.31 -15.46 13.30
N GLN A 34 -13.41 -15.60 14.63
CA GLN A 34 -14.35 -14.80 15.38
C GLN A 34 -13.94 -13.35 15.12
N PRO A 35 -14.83 -12.48 14.59
CA PRO A 35 -14.54 -11.06 14.58
C PRO A 35 -14.23 -10.68 16.02
N ARG A 36 -13.01 -10.20 16.24
CA ARG A 36 -12.63 -9.61 17.51
C ARG A 36 -13.53 -8.39 17.67
N ASP A 37 -14.65 -8.56 18.36
CA ASP A 37 -15.53 -7.48 18.74
C ASP A 37 -14.73 -6.59 19.71
N SER A 38 -14.02 -5.62 19.13
CA SER A 38 -13.45 -4.52 19.90
C SER A 38 -14.63 -3.67 20.37
N THR A 39 -15.24 -4.05 21.48
CA THR A 39 -16.22 -3.23 22.22
C THR A 39 -15.58 -2.00 22.88
N GLY A 40 -14.38 -1.62 22.46
CA GLY A 40 -13.81 -0.32 22.73
C GLY A 40 -14.45 0.70 21.81
N PHE A 41 -15.21 1.63 22.38
CA PHE A 41 -15.63 2.84 21.68
C PHE A 41 -14.41 3.48 21.03
N ASP A 42 -14.35 3.42 19.70
CA ASP A 42 -13.36 4.12 18.92
C ASP A 42 -13.71 5.61 19.02
N LYS A 43 -13.14 6.29 20.02
CA LYS A 43 -13.23 7.74 20.14
C LYS A 43 -12.45 8.29 18.95
N GLY A 44 -13.13 8.42 17.81
CA GLY A 44 -12.53 8.95 16.59
C GLY A 44 -11.68 10.16 16.93
N LYS A 45 -10.41 10.15 16.48
CA LYS A 45 -9.53 11.30 16.70
C LYS A 45 -10.15 12.50 15.98
N LEU A 46 -10.65 13.45 16.75
CA LEU A 46 -11.07 14.74 16.23
C LEU A 46 -9.81 15.51 15.80
N ASP A 47 -9.46 15.41 14.52
CA ASP A 47 -8.39 16.18 13.89
C ASP A 47 -8.90 17.61 13.64
N LEU A 48 -8.77 18.46 14.66
CA LEU A 48 -9.08 19.88 14.55
C LEU A 48 -7.98 20.55 13.73
N LYS A 49 -8.35 21.13 12.59
CA LYS A 49 -7.44 21.98 11.83
C LYS A 49 -6.97 23.13 12.74
N ASN A 50 -5.68 23.43 12.67
CA ASN A 50 -5.15 24.63 13.30
C ASN A 50 -5.91 25.86 12.78
N PRO A 51 -6.27 26.82 13.64
CA PRO A 51 -6.92 28.05 13.19
C PRO A 51 -6.01 28.77 12.19
N PRO A 52 -6.59 29.46 11.18
CA PRO A 52 -5.82 30.14 10.14
C PRO A 52 -4.87 31.22 10.69
N SER A 53 -5.07 31.63 11.94
CA SER A 53 -4.21 32.58 12.67
C SER A 53 -2.86 32.01 13.10
N ILE A 54 -2.59 30.71 12.92
CA ILE A 54 -1.27 30.10 13.18
C ILE A 54 -0.49 30.04 11.87
N VAL A 55 0.56 30.85 11.75
CA VAL A 55 1.51 30.79 10.63
C VAL A 55 2.77 30.09 11.12
N SER A 56 2.96 28.85 10.65
CA SER A 56 4.21 28.10 10.83
C SER A 56 5.15 28.43 9.68
N ALA A 57 6.26 29.11 9.95
CA ALA A 57 7.25 29.48 8.94
C ALA A 57 8.65 29.02 9.37
N TYR A 58 9.39 28.46 8.41
CA TYR A 58 10.82 28.21 8.55
C TYR A 58 11.57 29.46 8.06
N THR A 59 12.43 30.00 8.91
CA THR A 59 13.32 31.13 8.56
C THR A 59 14.75 30.62 8.47
N TYR A 60 15.43 30.86 7.36
CA TYR A 60 16.83 30.49 7.19
C TYR A 60 17.75 31.58 7.73
N ASP A 61 18.68 31.21 8.61
CA ASP A 61 19.78 32.06 9.08
C ASP A 61 21.07 31.72 8.33
N PRO A 62 21.57 32.62 7.47
CA PRO A 62 22.78 32.39 6.67
C PRO A 62 24.08 32.44 7.47
N ILE A 63 24.09 33.04 8.67
CA ILE A 63 25.31 33.19 9.49
C ILE A 63 25.60 31.87 10.21
N THR A 64 24.56 31.26 10.78
CA THR A 64 24.67 30.01 11.55
C THR A 64 24.33 28.76 10.72
N ASN A 65 23.89 28.96 9.47
CA ASN A 65 23.43 27.92 8.54
C ASN A 65 22.32 27.03 9.14
N GLN A 66 21.33 27.65 9.77
CA GLN A 66 20.27 26.97 10.51
C GLN A 66 18.88 27.42 10.05
N TYR A 67 17.90 26.54 10.19
CA TYR A 67 16.50 26.81 9.94
C TYR A 67 15.77 26.96 11.27
N ILE A 68 15.13 28.10 11.48
CA ILE A 68 14.39 28.42 12.70
C ILE A 68 12.90 28.26 12.40
N TYR A 69 12.28 27.27 13.01
CA TYR A 69 10.84 27.03 12.95
C TYR A 69 10.12 27.84 14.03
N THR A 70 9.30 28.80 13.61
CA THR A 70 8.52 29.66 14.51
C THR A 70 7.02 29.46 14.33
N ASN A 71 6.30 29.34 15.44
CA ASN A 71 4.84 29.31 15.47
C ASN A 71 4.31 30.61 16.05
N THR A 72 3.77 31.47 15.19
CA THR A 72 3.22 32.76 15.57
C THR A 72 1.69 32.72 15.55
N LEU A 73 1.05 33.39 16.51
CA LEU A 73 -0.38 33.69 16.50
C LEU A 73 -0.57 35.14 16.93
N GLY A 74 -1.19 35.94 16.05
CA GLY A 74 -1.42 37.36 16.32
C GLY A 74 -0.16 38.18 16.61
N GLY A 75 1.00 37.76 16.08
CA GLY A 75 2.30 38.43 16.31
C GLY A 75 3.08 37.95 17.53
N PHE A 76 2.53 37.02 18.33
CA PHE A 76 3.23 36.41 19.47
C PHE A 76 3.66 34.98 19.17
N ASN A 77 4.86 34.60 19.63
CA ASN A 77 5.35 33.23 19.55
C ASN A 77 4.62 32.37 20.58
N ILE A 78 3.82 31.39 20.13
CA ILE A 78 3.08 30.49 21.03
C ILE A 78 3.98 29.35 21.55
N LYS A 79 5.01 28.99 20.78
CA LYS A 79 5.96 27.92 21.11
C LYS A 79 7.38 28.43 20.97
N TYR A 80 8.28 27.84 21.75
CA TYR A 80 9.71 28.05 21.57
C TYR A 80 10.15 27.67 20.16
N PRO A 81 11.02 28.48 19.52
CA PRO A 81 11.52 28.17 18.19
C PRO A 81 12.33 26.88 18.20
N VAL A 82 12.13 26.05 17.18
CA VAL A 82 12.94 24.85 16.97
C VAL A 82 14.02 25.21 15.95
N ILE A 83 15.27 25.01 16.34
CA ILE A 83 16.43 25.26 15.50
C ILE A 83 16.83 23.94 14.85
N LEU A 84 16.92 23.92 13.52
CA LEU A 84 17.23 22.76 12.72
C LEU A 84 18.49 23.01 11.89
N SER A 85 19.35 22.01 11.81
CA SER A 85 20.37 21.96 10.77
C SER A 85 19.73 21.80 9.39
N PRO A 86 20.45 22.08 8.29
CA PRO A 86 19.93 21.90 6.94
C PRO A 86 19.49 20.45 6.64
N GLU A 87 20.22 19.47 7.18
CA GLU A 87 19.88 18.05 7.01
C GLU A 87 18.59 17.68 7.75
N GLU A 88 18.42 18.15 8.99
CA GLU A 88 17.22 17.91 9.78
C GLU A 88 15.99 18.57 9.14
N TYR A 89 16.15 19.79 8.64
CA TYR A 89 15.12 20.49 7.88
C TYR A 89 14.70 19.68 6.65
N GLN A 90 15.65 19.25 5.81
CA GLN A 90 15.35 18.43 4.63
C GLN A 90 14.59 17.14 5.00
N ARG A 91 15.06 16.44 6.03
CA ARG A 91 14.43 15.21 6.52
C ARG A 91 12.99 15.46 6.99
N MET A 92 12.76 16.57 7.69
CA MET A 92 11.45 16.96 8.18
C MET A 92 10.49 17.30 7.03
N VAL A 93 10.94 18.11 6.07
CA VAL A 93 10.16 18.47 4.87
C VAL A 93 9.78 17.23 4.04
N VAL A 94 10.72 16.30 3.83
CA VAL A 94 10.45 15.03 3.14
C VAL A 94 9.41 14.21 3.90
N LYS A 95 9.53 14.12 5.22
CA LYS A 95 8.58 13.39 6.06
C LYS A 95 7.18 14.01 6.01
N GLU A 96 7.07 15.33 6.13
CA GLU A 96 5.80 16.06 6.09
C GLU A 96 5.12 15.97 4.71
N SER A 97 5.89 16.17 3.63
CA SER A 97 5.38 16.05 2.27
C SER A 97 4.86 14.65 1.98
N MET A 98 5.59 13.61 2.39
CA MET A 98 5.15 12.22 2.23
C MET A 98 3.90 11.92 3.06
N HIS A 99 3.83 12.39 4.30
CA HIS A 99 2.64 12.27 5.13
C HIS A 99 1.43 12.94 4.47
N ASN A 100 1.58 14.18 4.01
CA ASN A 100 0.53 14.95 3.35
C ASN A 100 0.07 14.28 2.05
N TYR A 101 0.99 13.74 1.26
CA TYR A 101 0.68 13.00 0.04
C TYR A 101 -0.19 11.78 0.32
N PHE A 102 0.22 10.92 1.26
CA PHE A 102 -0.55 9.72 1.60
C PHE A 102 -1.88 10.05 2.28
N LYS A 103 -1.91 11.08 3.14
CA LYS A 103 -3.14 11.57 3.77
C LYS A 103 -4.13 12.07 2.71
N LYS A 104 -3.68 12.90 1.76
CA LYS A 104 -4.51 13.38 0.65
C LYS A 104 -5.04 12.24 -0.21
N LYS A 105 -4.19 11.25 -0.52
CA LYS A 105 -4.58 10.07 -1.30
C LYS A 105 -5.61 9.22 -0.55
N GLY A 106 -5.40 8.97 0.74
CA GLY A 106 -6.35 8.23 1.59
C GLY A 106 -7.68 8.96 1.73
N ASP A 107 -7.63 10.27 1.98
CA ASP A 107 -8.81 11.14 2.08
C ASP A 107 -9.67 11.12 0.80
N ALA A 108 -9.02 11.12 -0.36
CA ALA A 108 -9.70 11.06 -1.65
C ALA A 108 -10.23 9.64 -1.98
N ILE A 109 -9.61 8.57 -1.48
CA ILE A 109 -10.14 7.20 -1.59
C ILE A 109 -11.38 7.01 -0.68
N ASP A 110 -11.31 7.46 0.58
CA ASP A 110 -12.40 7.29 1.56
C ASP A 110 -13.65 8.08 1.15
N GLY A 111 -13.48 9.20 0.43
CA GLY A 111 -14.59 9.91 -0.20
C GLY A 111 -15.56 10.61 0.75
N LYS A 112 -15.26 10.65 2.06
CA LYS A 112 -16.11 11.23 3.11
C LYS A 112 -15.94 12.73 3.32
N LYS A 113 -14.98 13.37 2.65
CA LYS A 113 -14.72 14.82 2.76
C LYS A 113 -15.41 15.63 1.66
N GLU A 114 -15.89 16.83 2.00
CA GLU A 114 -16.44 17.79 1.03
C GLU A 114 -15.36 18.14 -0.03
N GLY A 115 -15.71 18.08 -1.31
CA GLY A 115 -14.77 18.27 -2.43
C GLY A 115 -14.06 17.00 -2.92
N SER A 116 -14.29 15.85 -2.27
CA SER A 116 -13.68 14.57 -2.63
C SER A 116 -13.99 14.11 -4.06
N GLU A 117 -15.09 14.54 -4.68
CA GLU A 117 -15.43 14.16 -6.07
C GLU A 117 -14.42 14.70 -7.10
N ALA A 118 -13.87 15.90 -6.90
CA ALA A 118 -12.82 16.45 -7.77
C ALA A 118 -11.46 15.78 -7.50
N GLU A 119 -11.15 15.45 -6.25
CA GLU A 119 -9.90 14.78 -5.89
C GLU A 119 -9.92 13.28 -6.25
N LYS A 120 -11.09 12.63 -6.23
CA LYS A 120 -11.32 11.28 -6.76
C LYS A 120 -11.03 11.19 -8.24
N LYS A 121 -11.36 12.21 -9.05
CA LYS A 121 -11.05 12.20 -10.50
C LYS A 121 -9.55 12.03 -10.79
N ASN A 122 -8.67 12.51 -9.91
CA ASN A 122 -7.21 12.29 -10.03
C ASN A 122 -6.77 10.88 -9.60
N LEU A 123 -7.60 10.15 -8.85
CA LEU A 123 -7.28 8.81 -8.34
C LEU A 123 -8.01 7.68 -9.08
N LEU A 124 -9.07 8.01 -9.81
CA LEU A 124 -9.88 7.05 -10.55
C LEU A 124 -9.24 6.77 -11.91
N PRO A 125 -9.34 5.53 -12.42
CA PRO A 125 -8.74 5.14 -13.70
C PRO A 125 -9.48 5.67 -14.94
N ARG A 126 -10.41 6.61 -14.76
CA ARG A 126 -11.14 7.26 -15.84
C ARG A 126 -10.49 8.60 -16.15
N TYR A 127 -9.69 8.63 -17.21
CA TYR A 127 -9.08 9.85 -17.70
C TYR A 127 -9.99 10.53 -18.72
N TYR A 128 -10.15 11.84 -18.60
CA TYR A 128 -10.92 12.65 -19.54
C TYR A 128 -9.97 13.52 -20.36
N VAL A 129 -10.01 13.39 -21.69
CA VAL A 129 -9.18 14.19 -22.60
C VAL A 129 -10.01 15.32 -23.18
N ASN A 130 -9.68 16.57 -22.85
CA ASN A 130 -10.37 17.73 -23.39
C ASN A 130 -9.82 18.09 -24.79
N SER A 131 -10.24 17.36 -25.83
CA SER A 131 -9.86 17.63 -27.22
C SER A 131 -10.98 17.21 -28.19
N GLY A 132 -11.47 18.15 -29.01
CA GLY A 132 -12.50 17.87 -30.01
C GLY A 132 -12.03 16.91 -31.12
N LEU A 133 -10.73 16.88 -31.41
CA LEU A 133 -10.11 15.90 -32.32
C LEU A 133 -10.19 14.49 -31.75
N PHE A 134 -9.98 14.34 -30.44
CA PHE A 134 -10.02 13.05 -29.75
C PHE A 134 -11.44 12.47 -29.74
N GLU A 135 -12.44 13.30 -29.46
CA GLU A 135 -13.85 12.90 -29.51
C GLU A 135 -14.27 12.47 -30.94
N THR A 136 -13.82 13.20 -31.97
CA THR A 136 -14.13 12.88 -33.37
C THR A 136 -13.56 11.52 -33.80
N ILE A 137 -12.34 11.19 -33.38
CA ILE A 137 -11.67 9.93 -33.73
C ILE A 137 -12.23 8.77 -32.91
N PHE A 138 -12.35 8.92 -31.58
CA PHE A 138 -12.67 7.82 -30.66
C PHE A 138 -14.13 7.73 -30.22
N GLY A 139 -14.97 8.69 -30.62
CA GLY A 139 -16.42 8.72 -30.37
C GLY A 139 -16.83 9.05 -28.93
N SER A 140 -15.87 9.35 -28.05
CA SER A 140 -16.04 9.90 -26.71
C SER A 140 -14.68 10.35 -26.18
N ASN A 141 -14.67 11.29 -25.24
CA ASN A 141 -13.50 11.88 -24.58
C ASN A 141 -13.05 11.13 -23.32
N THR A 142 -13.69 10.01 -22.99
CA THR A 142 -13.39 9.22 -21.80
C THR A 142 -12.51 8.02 -22.13
N ILE A 143 -11.48 7.81 -21.33
CA ILE A 143 -10.64 6.61 -21.34
C ILE A 143 -10.94 5.85 -20.06
N ASP A 144 -11.47 4.63 -20.17
CA ASP A 144 -11.77 3.74 -19.03
C ASP A 144 -10.69 2.66 -18.97
N VAL A 145 -9.89 2.67 -17.90
CA VAL A 145 -8.81 1.70 -17.70
C VAL A 145 -9.19 0.77 -16.54
N LYS A 146 -9.13 -0.54 -16.77
CA LYS A 146 -9.45 -1.55 -15.77
C LYS A 146 -8.25 -2.46 -15.57
N PRO A 147 -7.40 -2.20 -14.56
CA PRO A 147 -6.39 -3.15 -14.16
C PRO A 147 -7.06 -4.35 -13.49
N THR A 148 -6.60 -5.54 -13.84
CA THR A 148 -7.02 -6.82 -13.28
C THR A 148 -5.78 -7.59 -12.85
N GLY A 149 -5.89 -8.39 -11.79
CA GLY A 149 -4.77 -9.20 -11.30
C GLY A 149 -4.44 -8.96 -9.83
N SER A 150 -3.26 -9.38 -9.41
CA SER A 150 -2.80 -9.33 -8.02
C SER A 150 -1.43 -8.66 -7.91
N VAL A 151 -1.23 -7.99 -6.78
CA VAL A 151 0.04 -7.38 -6.41
C VAL A 151 0.36 -7.88 -5.01
N GLU A 152 1.45 -8.64 -4.91
CA GLU A 152 2.02 -9.10 -3.65
C GLU A 152 3.35 -8.38 -3.45
N VAL A 153 3.56 -7.89 -2.23
CA VAL A 153 4.76 -7.15 -1.86
C VAL A 153 5.23 -7.63 -0.50
N ASP A 154 6.41 -8.24 -0.49
CA ASP A 154 7.07 -8.72 0.72
C ASP A 154 8.20 -7.78 1.10
N PHE A 155 8.14 -7.29 2.33
CA PHE A 155 9.17 -6.45 2.93
C PHE A 155 9.82 -7.20 4.09
N GLY A 156 11.14 -7.31 4.06
CA GLY A 156 11.92 -7.96 5.10
C GLY A 156 13.21 -7.21 5.40
N ILE A 157 13.73 -7.39 6.61
CA ILE A 157 15.09 -6.97 6.96
C ILE A 157 15.84 -8.23 7.34
N ARG A 158 16.92 -8.50 6.61
CA ARG A 158 17.82 -9.62 6.87
C ARG A 158 19.04 -9.12 7.61
N TYR A 159 19.09 -9.43 8.90
CA TYR A 159 20.26 -9.20 9.74
C TYR A 159 21.10 -10.47 9.79
N SER A 160 22.36 -10.40 9.39
CA SER A 160 23.33 -11.47 9.60
C SER A 160 24.54 -10.94 10.35
N LYS A 161 25.00 -11.75 11.33
CA LYS A 161 26.23 -11.49 12.07
C LYS A 161 27.12 -12.72 11.96
N GLN A 162 28.40 -12.50 11.70
CA GLN A 162 29.41 -13.54 11.60
C GLN A 162 30.53 -13.26 12.60
N ASP A 163 30.74 -14.17 13.54
CA ASP A 163 31.73 -14.00 14.61
C ASP A 163 33.16 -14.40 14.19
N ASN A 164 33.39 -14.65 12.89
CA ASN A 164 34.72 -15.01 12.39
C ASN A 164 35.71 -13.84 12.62
N PRO A 165 36.75 -14.04 13.44
CA PRO A 165 37.69 -12.98 13.78
C PRO A 165 38.55 -12.52 12.60
N ALA A 166 38.65 -13.33 11.53
CA ALA A 166 39.35 -12.96 10.29
C ALA A 166 38.68 -11.81 9.53
N PHE A 167 37.38 -11.56 9.75
CA PHE A 167 36.69 -10.38 9.21
C PHE A 167 36.82 -9.19 10.15
N SER A 168 36.92 -7.98 9.61
CA SER A 168 36.89 -6.76 10.41
C SER A 168 35.53 -6.60 11.11
N PRO A 169 35.46 -6.01 12.33
CA PRO A 169 34.19 -5.84 13.06
C PRO A 169 33.07 -5.17 12.26
N LYS A 170 33.41 -4.25 11.34
CA LYS A 170 32.46 -3.59 10.43
C LYS A 170 31.83 -4.54 9.40
N ASN A 171 32.58 -5.55 8.93
CA ASN A 171 32.13 -6.52 7.94
C ASN A 171 31.56 -7.79 8.59
N ARG A 172 31.58 -7.88 9.92
CA ARG A 172 30.96 -8.98 10.69
C ARG A 172 29.46 -8.83 10.84
N VAL A 173 28.90 -7.65 10.58
CA VAL A 173 27.46 -7.38 10.68
C VAL A 173 26.97 -6.85 9.34
N GLN A 174 26.02 -7.54 8.73
CA GLN A 174 25.35 -7.12 7.51
C GLN A 174 23.85 -7.00 7.76
N THR A 175 23.29 -5.84 7.43
CA THR A 175 21.84 -5.63 7.45
C THR A 175 21.40 -5.34 6.03
N ASN A 176 20.67 -6.27 5.41
CA ASN A 176 20.14 -6.12 4.07
C ASN A 176 18.64 -5.89 4.14
N PHE A 177 18.16 -4.90 3.39
CA PHE A 177 16.74 -4.76 3.10
C PHE A 177 16.36 -5.74 1.99
N ASP A 178 15.35 -6.56 2.25
CA ASP A 178 14.83 -7.57 1.32
C ASP A 178 13.46 -7.09 0.83
N PHE A 179 13.36 -6.81 -0.46
CA PHE A 179 12.14 -6.34 -1.10
C PHE A 179 11.82 -7.25 -2.27
N ASN A 180 10.77 -8.07 -2.12
CA ASN A 180 10.30 -8.96 -3.17
C ASN A 180 8.92 -8.52 -3.62
N GLN A 181 8.81 -8.16 -4.90
CA GLN A 181 7.57 -7.72 -5.51
C GLN A 181 7.13 -8.73 -6.56
N ARG A 182 5.90 -9.24 -6.41
CA ARG A 182 5.26 -10.10 -7.40
C ARG A 182 4.01 -9.40 -7.92
N ILE A 183 4.11 -8.84 -9.11
CA ILE A 183 3.01 -8.19 -9.81
C ILE A 183 2.56 -9.09 -10.94
N SER A 184 1.29 -9.48 -10.92
CA SER A 184 0.59 -10.11 -12.04
C SER A 184 -0.58 -9.20 -12.40
N VAL A 185 -0.43 -8.39 -13.45
CA VAL A 185 -1.45 -7.41 -13.85
C VAL A 185 -1.73 -7.55 -15.33
N GLY A 186 -3.00 -7.65 -15.68
CA GLY A 186 -3.53 -7.44 -17.02
C GLY A 186 -4.37 -6.17 -17.07
N LEU A 187 -4.26 -5.41 -18.14
CA LEU A 187 -4.86 -4.10 -18.33
C LEU A 187 -5.87 -4.16 -19.49
N GLN A 188 -7.15 -3.95 -19.17
CA GLN A 188 -8.16 -3.71 -20.19
C GLN A 188 -8.46 -2.22 -20.26
N GLY A 189 -8.16 -1.58 -21.38
CA GLY A 189 -8.44 -0.16 -21.62
C GLY A 189 -9.47 0.03 -22.72
N LYS A 190 -10.47 0.88 -22.50
CA LYS A 190 -11.39 1.36 -23.54
C LYS A 190 -11.19 2.85 -23.76
N VAL A 191 -10.87 3.23 -25.00
CA VAL A 191 -10.72 4.62 -25.42
C VAL A 191 -11.97 5.02 -26.19
N GLY A 192 -12.77 5.89 -25.58
CA GLY A 192 -14.07 6.32 -26.11
C GLY A 192 -15.01 5.15 -26.36
N THR A 193 -15.68 5.13 -27.52
CA THR A 193 -16.54 4.03 -27.96
C THR A 193 -15.88 3.11 -28.99
N ARG A 194 -14.76 3.54 -29.59
CA ARG A 194 -14.23 2.96 -30.84
C ARG A 194 -12.93 2.18 -30.71
N LEU A 195 -12.19 2.27 -29.60
CA LEU A 195 -10.94 1.54 -29.42
C LEU A 195 -10.92 0.78 -28.10
N SER A 196 -10.54 -0.50 -28.14
CA SER A 196 -10.32 -1.36 -26.99
C SER A 196 -8.92 -1.93 -27.05
N VAL A 197 -8.20 -1.90 -25.94
CA VAL A 197 -6.83 -2.38 -25.78
C VAL A 197 -6.79 -3.38 -24.64
N ASN A 198 -6.04 -4.45 -24.82
CA ASN A 198 -5.77 -5.45 -23.78
C ASN A 198 -4.25 -5.66 -23.73
N ALA A 199 -3.65 -5.60 -22.55
CA ALA A 199 -2.22 -5.73 -22.32
C ALA A 199 -1.93 -6.52 -21.04
#